data_AF-A0A958YK74-F1
#
_entry.id   AF-A0A958YK74-F1
#
_cell.length_a   1.000
_cell.length_b   1.000
_cell.length_c   1.000
_cell.angle_alpha   90.00
_cell.angle_beta   90.00
_cell.angle_gamma   90.00
#
_symmetry.space_group_name_H-M   'P 1'
#
loop_
_entity.id
_entity.type
_entity.pdbx_description
1 polymer ?
#
loop_
_entity_poly.entity_id
_entity_poly.type
_entity_poly.pdbx_seq_one_letter_code
_entity_poly.pdbx_strand_id
1 'polypeptide(L)'
;MITKLGQKFTDGFTKYMPSAYVFALLLTILTGVLALSFTESKPISILEGWYNGFWNLLAFGMQIVLIIITAYCIAQSSPIKKGIDYISKYIKTPTQVYLIIIALGALLSLISFGIVVVTAILGRELALRIKGIHYPFLVACVYFSFNGWVCGLSSSIALLLNTENNFLIQEGILNATISTSYSLGATLNIAMIILFVVVSPILIWLLIPKSHEGKELKDLQTSLDDEETSVKEEALSYKLPYKALSDALNNAGWLQLYVAILGLIYIIHLFATKGFDLNFNIMIFIFFVVGMFLHMTPMRYSIAMKRASSNISGVLFQYPFYAGIMGMMMASGLGEKISTLLVSIATPESYAFISYVTGGVINFAIPSAGGEFAVIGPSIISMVQ
;
A
#
# COMPACT_ATOMS: atom_id res chain seq x y z
N MET A 1 4.35 -6.86 32.32
CA MET A 1 3.67 -8.04 31.72
C MET A 1 3.52 -7.88 30.21
N ILE A 2 2.88 -6.80 29.73
CA ILE A 2 2.67 -6.53 28.29
C ILE A 2 3.98 -6.50 27.49
N THR A 3 5.03 -5.81 27.98
CA THR A 3 6.34 -5.76 27.28
C THR A 3 6.98 -7.15 27.12
N LYS A 4 6.90 -8.01 28.15
CA LYS A 4 7.43 -9.38 28.09
C LYS A 4 6.62 -10.25 27.12
N LEU A 5 5.30 -10.04 27.07
CA LEU A 5 4.42 -10.72 26.12
C LEU A 5 4.74 -10.27 24.68
N GLY A 6 4.88 -8.97 24.44
CA GLY A 6 5.30 -8.41 23.17
C GLY A 6 6.63 -8.98 22.69
N GLN A 7 7.63 -9.04 23.57
CA GLN A 7 8.93 -9.66 23.24
C GLN A 7 8.79 -11.13 22.85
N LYS A 8 8.01 -11.93 23.59
CA LYS A 8 7.74 -13.33 23.22
C LYS A 8 7.10 -13.47 21.84
N PHE A 9 6.15 -12.59 21.51
CA PHE A 9 5.56 -12.57 20.17
C PHE A 9 6.61 -12.21 19.13
N THR A 10 7.40 -11.16 19.34
CA THR A 10 8.50 -10.77 18.43
C THR A 10 9.48 -11.92 18.21
N ASP A 11 9.98 -12.54 19.28
CA ASP A 11 10.93 -13.66 19.19
C ASP A 11 10.33 -14.85 18.43
N GLY A 12 9.05 -15.14 18.67
CA GLY A 12 8.31 -16.17 17.94
C GLY A 12 8.16 -15.86 16.46
N PHE A 13 7.73 -14.64 16.11
CA PHE A 13 7.61 -14.19 14.74
C PHE A 13 8.96 -14.23 14.01
N THR A 14 10.04 -13.72 14.62
CA THR A 14 11.38 -13.76 14.03
C THR A 14 11.89 -15.19 13.83
N LYS A 15 11.53 -16.12 14.73
CA LYS A 15 11.96 -17.52 14.65
C LYS A 15 11.20 -18.34 13.60
N TYR A 16 9.90 -18.08 13.41
CA TYR A 16 9.02 -18.97 12.65
C TYR A 16 8.42 -18.35 11.38
N MET A 17 8.34 -17.03 11.27
CA MET A 17 7.71 -16.39 10.12
C MET A 17 8.74 -16.22 8.99
N PRO A 18 8.62 -16.96 7.86
CA PRO A 18 9.51 -16.78 6.73
C PRO A 18 9.22 -15.47 5.98
N SER A 19 10.06 -15.15 4.99
CA SER A 19 9.81 -13.99 4.13
C SER A 19 8.54 -14.16 3.30
N ALA A 20 7.90 -13.05 2.91
CA ALA A 20 6.66 -13.05 2.13
C ALA A 20 6.77 -13.86 0.82
N TYR A 21 7.94 -13.89 0.19
CA TYR A 21 8.17 -14.71 -0.99
C TYR A 21 8.09 -16.21 -0.68
N VAL A 22 8.76 -16.65 0.39
CA VAL A 22 8.72 -18.05 0.81
C VAL A 22 7.29 -18.46 1.12
N PHE A 23 6.50 -17.57 1.73
CA PHE A 23 5.06 -17.79 1.90
C PHE A 23 4.32 -18.02 0.58
N ALA A 24 4.55 -17.19 -0.45
CA ALA A 24 3.92 -17.38 -1.76
C ALA A 24 4.25 -18.75 -2.38
N LEU A 25 5.49 -19.24 -2.21
CA LEU A 25 5.89 -20.59 -2.66
C LEU A 25 5.20 -21.70 -1.86
N LEU A 26 5.21 -21.60 -0.52
CA LEU A 26 4.54 -22.57 0.35
C LEU A 26 3.05 -22.63 0.07
N LEU A 27 2.41 -21.47 -0.14
CA LEU A 27 0.99 -21.39 -0.47
C LEU A 27 0.70 -21.97 -1.85
N THR A 28 1.59 -21.77 -2.83
CA THR A 28 1.47 -22.43 -4.14
C THR A 28 1.46 -23.95 -3.98
N ILE A 29 2.40 -24.51 -3.22
CA ILE A 29 2.45 -25.96 -2.97
C ILE A 29 1.19 -26.42 -2.22
N LEU A 30 0.82 -25.71 -1.16
CA LEU A 30 -0.35 -26.04 -0.33
C LEU A 30 -1.64 -26.04 -1.16
N THR A 31 -1.89 -25.01 -1.95
CA THR A 31 -3.07 -24.93 -2.81
C THR A 31 -3.09 -26.05 -3.83
N GLY A 32 -1.93 -26.42 -4.41
CA GLY A 32 -1.83 -27.58 -5.29
C GLY A 32 -2.20 -28.90 -4.60
N VAL A 33 -1.70 -29.12 -3.38
CA VAL A 33 -2.04 -30.33 -2.58
C VAL A 33 -3.52 -30.35 -2.20
N LEU A 34 -4.07 -29.21 -1.80
CA LEU A 34 -5.49 -29.10 -1.46
C LEU A 34 -6.38 -29.35 -2.67
N ALA A 35 -6.05 -28.78 -3.84
CA ALA A 35 -6.77 -29.03 -5.07
C ALA A 35 -6.78 -30.53 -5.39
N LEU A 36 -5.63 -31.20 -5.37
CA LEU A 36 -5.53 -32.65 -5.62
C LEU A 36 -6.29 -33.51 -4.60
N SER A 37 -6.39 -33.06 -3.35
CA SER A 37 -7.00 -33.85 -2.27
C SER A 37 -8.52 -33.66 -2.20
N PHE A 38 -9.00 -32.47 -2.55
CA PHE A 38 -10.39 -32.07 -2.33
C PHE A 38 -11.20 -31.88 -3.60
N THR A 39 -10.60 -31.95 -4.79
CA THR A 39 -11.30 -31.85 -6.08
C THR A 39 -11.00 -33.07 -6.96
N GLU A 40 -11.81 -33.28 -7.99
CA GLU A 40 -11.61 -34.37 -8.98
C GLU A 40 -10.65 -33.96 -10.11
N SER A 41 -9.85 -32.90 -9.90
CA SER A 41 -9.00 -32.32 -10.92
C SER A 41 -7.74 -33.13 -11.17
N LYS A 42 -7.35 -33.26 -12.44
CA LYS A 42 -6.09 -33.91 -12.82
C LYS A 42 -4.90 -33.02 -12.44
N PRO A 43 -3.75 -33.60 -12.01
CA PRO A 43 -2.56 -32.82 -11.67
C PRO A 43 -2.11 -31.84 -12.77
N ILE A 44 -2.19 -32.27 -14.03
CA ILE A 44 -1.81 -31.43 -15.17
C ILE A 44 -2.73 -30.21 -15.32
N SER A 45 -4.04 -30.37 -15.10
CA SER A 45 -5.01 -29.27 -15.20
C SER A 45 -4.78 -28.22 -14.11
N ILE A 46 -4.38 -28.64 -12.90
CA ILE A 46 -4.01 -27.72 -11.82
C ILE A 46 -2.74 -26.95 -12.21
N LEU A 47 -1.74 -27.62 -12.76
CA LEU A 47 -0.49 -26.98 -13.20
C LEU A 47 -0.71 -26.02 -14.36
N GLU A 48 -1.52 -26.40 -15.35
CA GLU A 48 -1.94 -25.51 -16.45
C GLU A 48 -2.71 -24.30 -15.93
N GLY A 49 -3.62 -24.52 -14.98
CA GLY A 49 -4.32 -23.44 -14.27
C GLY A 49 -3.37 -22.49 -13.55
N TRP A 50 -2.33 -23.02 -12.89
CA TRP A 50 -1.29 -22.21 -12.26
C TRP A 50 -0.54 -21.33 -13.27
N TYR A 51 -0.09 -21.93 -14.38
CA TYR A 51 0.66 -21.20 -15.40
C TYR A 51 -0.20 -20.15 -16.12
N ASN A 52 -1.42 -20.50 -16.51
CA ASN A 52 -2.34 -19.57 -17.16
C ASN A 52 -2.67 -18.41 -16.23
N GLY A 53 -3.01 -18.71 -14.97
CA GLY A 53 -3.31 -17.70 -13.96
C GLY A 53 -2.13 -16.81 -13.60
N PHE A 54 -0.89 -17.30 -13.71
CA PHE A 54 0.35 -16.56 -13.37
C PHE A 54 0.43 -15.18 -14.04
N TRP A 55 -0.17 -15.04 -15.22
CA TRP A 55 -0.13 -13.82 -16.03
C TRP A 55 -1.35 -12.90 -15.84
N ASN A 56 -2.40 -13.37 -15.18
CA ASN A 56 -3.70 -12.66 -15.14
C ASN A 56 -3.68 -11.36 -14.32
N LEU A 57 -2.69 -11.20 -13.43
CA LEU A 57 -2.55 -9.99 -12.60
C LEU A 57 -1.44 -9.03 -13.04
N LEU A 58 -0.87 -9.16 -14.25
CA LEU A 58 0.22 -8.27 -14.67
C LEU A 58 -0.18 -6.79 -14.69
N ALA A 59 -1.34 -6.46 -15.26
CA ALA A 59 -1.84 -5.09 -15.32
C ALA A 59 -2.08 -4.52 -13.92
N PHE A 60 -2.75 -5.30 -13.06
CA PHE A 60 -3.01 -4.92 -11.68
C PHE A 60 -1.73 -4.78 -10.86
N GLY A 61 -0.79 -5.72 -10.99
CA GLY A 61 0.52 -5.66 -10.35
C GLY A 61 1.29 -4.41 -10.75
N MET A 62 1.27 -4.03 -12.03
CA MET A 62 1.88 -2.78 -12.50
C MET A 62 1.19 -1.55 -11.91
N GLN A 63 -0.15 -1.55 -11.78
CA GLN A 63 -0.87 -0.46 -11.11
C GLN A 63 -0.42 -0.29 -9.66
N ILE A 64 -0.26 -1.40 -8.91
CA ILE A 64 0.24 -1.39 -7.53
C ILE A 64 1.70 -0.89 -7.46
N VAL A 65 2.55 -1.31 -8.39
CA VAL A 65 3.94 -0.84 -8.49
C VAL A 65 3.97 0.68 -8.71
N LEU A 66 3.22 1.17 -9.68
CA LEU A 66 3.21 2.59 -10.06
C LEU A 66 2.62 3.48 -8.98
N ILE A 67 1.54 3.08 -8.31
CA ILE A 67 0.94 3.89 -7.24
C ILE A 67 1.91 4.05 -6.05
N ILE A 68 2.66 2.99 -5.70
CA ILE A 68 3.67 3.05 -4.63
C ILE A 68 4.83 3.95 -5.04
N ILE A 69 5.39 3.73 -6.24
CA ILE A 69 6.53 4.50 -6.74
C ILE A 69 6.19 5.99 -6.81
N THR A 70 5.05 6.34 -7.41
CA THR A 70 4.65 7.74 -7.61
C THR A 70 4.31 8.42 -6.28
N ALA A 71 3.67 7.72 -5.34
CA ALA A 71 3.45 8.24 -3.99
C ALA A 71 4.77 8.50 -3.25
N TYR A 72 5.75 7.60 -3.37
CA TYR A 72 7.08 7.78 -2.79
C TYR A 72 7.83 8.95 -3.47
N CYS A 73 7.68 9.15 -4.77
CA CYS A 73 8.20 10.33 -5.47
C CYS A 73 7.63 11.64 -4.90
N ILE A 74 6.33 11.69 -4.60
CA ILE A 74 5.68 12.85 -3.97
C ILE A 74 6.28 13.07 -2.56
N ALA A 75 6.39 12.00 -1.77
CA ALA A 75 6.88 12.06 -0.39
C ALA A 75 8.31 12.62 -0.27
N GLN A 76 9.18 12.29 -1.23
CA GLN A 76 10.58 12.74 -1.25
C GLN A 76 10.78 14.14 -1.84
N SER A 77 9.71 14.81 -2.28
CA SER A 77 9.84 16.10 -2.94
C SER A 77 10.26 17.22 -1.98
N SER A 78 11.00 18.21 -2.49
CA SER A 78 11.44 19.35 -1.68
C SER A 78 10.30 20.14 -1.03
N PRO A 79 9.13 20.36 -1.67
CA PRO A 79 7.99 21.01 -1.02
C PRO A 79 7.48 20.24 0.21
N ILE A 80 7.40 18.90 0.14
CA ILE A 80 6.97 18.07 1.26
C ILE A 80 7.98 18.13 2.42
N LYS A 81 9.29 18.02 2.13
CA LYS A 81 10.34 18.18 3.14
C LYS A 81 10.25 19.53 3.86
N LYS A 82 10.04 20.63 3.12
CA LYS A 82 9.83 21.96 3.71
C LYS A 82 8.58 22.04 4.58
N GLY A 83 7.49 21.37 4.18
CA GLY A 83 6.27 21.26 4.97
C GLY A 83 6.50 20.52 6.29
N ILE A 84 7.19 19.39 6.24
CA ILE A 84 7.62 18.61 7.42
C ILE A 84 8.46 19.49 8.36
N ASP A 85 9.45 20.20 7.83
CA ASP A 85 10.32 21.10 8.62
C ASP A 85 9.53 22.23 9.27
N TYR A 86 8.53 22.78 8.59
CA TYR A 86 7.67 23.81 9.11
C TYR A 86 6.78 23.30 10.26
N ILE A 87 6.09 22.17 10.05
CA ILE A 87 5.22 21.55 11.06
C ILE A 87 6.04 21.18 12.31
N SER A 88 7.26 20.67 12.11
CA SER A 88 8.14 20.24 13.20
C SER A 88 8.53 21.34 14.17
N LYS A 89 8.44 22.63 13.78
CA LYS A 89 8.74 23.77 14.67
C LYS A 89 7.70 23.96 15.78
N TYR A 90 6.48 23.47 15.58
CA TYR A 90 5.38 23.63 16.53
C TYR A 90 5.23 22.45 17.50
N ILE A 91 5.86 21.32 17.18
CA ILE A 91 5.79 20.08 17.96
C ILE A 91 6.92 20.11 18.98
N LYS A 92 6.59 20.01 20.28
CA LYS A 92 7.56 20.22 21.37
C LYS A 92 7.63 19.06 22.36
N THR A 93 6.61 18.22 22.45
CA THR A 93 6.55 17.14 23.45
C THR A 93 6.42 15.75 22.81
N PRO A 94 6.94 14.68 23.44
CA PRO A 94 6.79 13.32 22.92
C PRO A 94 5.33 12.92 22.68
N THR A 95 4.42 13.29 23.58
CA THR A 95 2.98 13.03 23.43
C THR A 95 2.41 13.68 22.16
N GLN A 96 2.79 14.94 21.87
CA GLN A 96 2.37 15.61 20.63
C GLN A 96 2.89 14.87 19.40
N VAL A 97 4.13 14.36 19.45
CA VAL A 97 4.72 13.60 18.34
C VAL A 97 3.88 12.37 18.03
N TYR A 98 3.59 11.52 19.02
CA TYR A 98 2.82 10.29 18.78
C TYR A 98 1.41 10.59 18.23
N LEU A 99 0.72 11.59 18.80
CA LEU A 99 -0.63 11.95 18.39
C LEU A 99 -0.69 12.56 16.99
N ILE A 100 0.27 13.41 16.64
CA ILE A 100 0.34 13.99 15.30
C ILE A 100 0.71 12.92 14.27
N ILE A 101 1.63 12.03 14.60
CA ILE A 101 2.05 10.94 13.71
C ILE A 101 0.89 10.01 13.42
N ILE A 102 0.13 9.59 14.43
CA ILE A 102 -1.01 8.71 14.20
C ILE A 102 -2.14 9.42 13.45
N ALA A 103 -2.48 10.67 13.79
CA ALA A 103 -3.55 11.41 13.13
C ALA A 103 -3.20 11.76 11.68
N LEU A 104 -2.02 12.33 11.47
CA LEU A 104 -1.55 12.68 10.13
C LEU A 104 -1.37 11.44 9.26
N GLY A 105 -0.78 10.37 9.81
CA GLY A 105 -0.63 9.11 9.09
C GLY A 105 -1.96 8.48 8.72
N ALA A 106 -2.95 8.47 9.62
CA ALA A 106 -4.30 8.01 9.30
C ALA A 106 -4.91 8.83 8.14
N LEU A 107 -4.85 10.16 8.22
CA LEU A 107 -5.39 11.03 7.17
C LEU A 107 -4.66 10.88 5.82
N LEU A 108 -3.33 10.82 5.84
CA LEU A 108 -2.53 10.64 4.62
C LEU A 108 -2.75 9.25 4.01
N SER A 109 -2.91 8.21 4.84
CA SER A 109 -3.19 6.85 4.38
C SER A 109 -4.55 6.75 3.67
N LEU A 110 -5.54 7.55 4.09
CA LEU A 110 -6.83 7.65 3.41
C LEU A 110 -6.72 8.27 2.02
N ILE A 111 -5.71 9.11 1.76
CA ILE A 111 -5.44 9.62 0.42
C ILE A 111 -4.66 8.58 -0.37
N SER A 112 -3.52 8.16 0.18
CA SER A 112 -2.65 7.14 -0.39
C SER A 112 -1.94 6.35 0.67
N PHE A 113 -2.05 5.03 0.55
CA PHE A 113 -1.23 4.11 1.33
C PHE A 113 0.28 4.39 1.10
N GLY A 114 0.70 4.76 -0.11
CA GLY A 114 2.11 5.06 -0.40
C GLY A 114 2.64 6.38 0.21
N ILE A 115 1.75 7.30 0.62
CA ILE A 115 2.15 8.59 1.21
C ILE A 115 2.52 8.45 2.69
N VAL A 116 2.25 7.30 3.34
CA VAL A 116 2.62 7.05 4.74
C VAL A 116 4.12 7.25 5.04
N VAL A 117 4.96 7.14 4.01
CA VAL A 117 6.40 7.44 4.07
C VAL A 117 6.66 8.86 4.58
N VAL A 118 5.80 9.83 4.22
CA VAL A 118 5.86 11.21 4.75
C VAL A 118 5.78 11.22 6.27
N THR A 119 4.87 10.42 6.83
CA THR A 119 4.69 10.27 8.28
C THR A 119 5.91 9.61 8.91
N ALA A 120 6.52 8.62 8.26
CA ALA A 120 7.75 7.99 8.72
C ALA A 120 8.93 8.98 8.77
N ILE A 121 9.10 9.79 7.72
CA ILE A 121 10.13 10.84 7.64
C ILE A 121 9.91 11.88 8.74
N LEU A 122 8.68 12.39 8.88
CA LEU A 122 8.34 13.34 9.95
C LEU A 122 8.63 12.76 11.34
N GLY A 123 8.26 11.50 11.58
CA GLY A 123 8.52 10.83 12.85
C GLY A 123 10.01 10.77 13.17
N ARG A 124 10.83 10.33 12.19
CA ARG A 124 12.29 10.30 12.33
C ARG A 124 12.88 11.69 12.60
N GLU A 125 12.46 12.71 11.86
CA GLU A 125 12.93 14.09 12.07
C GLU A 125 12.59 14.63 13.46
N LEU A 126 11.38 14.36 13.95
CA LEU A 126 10.96 14.74 15.30
C LEU A 126 11.75 13.99 16.37
N ALA A 127 12.03 12.70 16.17
CA ALA A 127 12.84 11.88 17.08
C ALA A 127 14.29 12.36 17.21
N LEU A 128 14.85 13.01 16.17
CA LEU A 128 16.19 13.61 16.23
C LEU A 128 16.21 14.90 17.07
N ARG A 129 15.10 15.64 17.10
CA ARG A 129 14.99 16.98 17.69
C ARG A 129 14.45 16.98 19.12
N ILE A 130 13.53 16.07 19.44
CA ILE A 130 12.80 16.04 20.71
C ILE A 130 13.29 14.87 21.56
N LYS A 131 13.77 15.18 22.77
CA LYS A 131 14.19 14.18 23.77
C LYS A 131 12.98 13.49 24.42
N GLY A 132 13.17 12.28 24.93
CA GLY A 132 12.12 11.51 25.62
C GLY A 132 11.20 10.71 24.69
N ILE A 133 11.55 10.56 23.42
CA ILE A 133 10.80 9.75 22.46
C ILE A 133 11.26 8.30 22.54
N HIS A 134 10.36 7.40 22.90
CA HIS A 134 10.54 5.96 22.80
C HIS A 134 10.43 5.55 21.33
N TYR A 135 11.56 5.51 20.63
CA TYR A 135 11.62 5.37 19.18
C TYR A 135 10.94 4.09 18.63
N PRO A 136 11.06 2.90 19.26
CA PRO A 136 10.30 1.73 18.80
C PRO A 136 8.78 1.90 18.87
N PHE A 137 8.29 2.70 19.84
CA PHE A 137 6.86 3.00 19.96
C PHE A 137 6.43 4.01 18.89
N LEU A 138 7.30 4.97 18.56
CA LEU A 138 7.09 5.85 17.42
C LEU A 138 6.98 5.09 16.11
N VAL A 139 7.87 4.11 15.86
CA VAL A 139 7.81 3.23 14.69
C VAL A 139 6.48 2.46 14.67
N ALA A 140 6.05 1.93 15.82
CA ALA A 140 4.73 1.30 15.93
C ALA A 140 3.58 2.27 15.63
N CYS A 141 3.66 3.54 16.05
CA CYS A 141 2.67 4.57 15.72
C CYS A 141 2.60 4.84 14.21
N VAL A 142 3.75 4.98 13.55
CA VAL A 142 3.81 5.16 12.09
C VAL A 142 3.17 3.97 11.38
N TYR A 143 3.55 2.74 11.76
CA TYR A 143 2.98 1.53 11.17
C TYR A 143 1.48 1.42 11.46
N PHE A 144 1.04 1.74 12.68
CA PHE A 144 -0.37 1.66 13.05
C PHE A 144 -1.22 2.70 12.32
N SER A 145 -0.66 3.90 12.07
CA SER A 145 -1.33 5.00 11.35
C SER A 145 -1.73 4.61 9.92
N PHE A 146 -1.05 3.63 9.34
CA PHE A 146 -1.30 3.14 7.99
C PHE A 146 -2.61 2.36 7.87
N ASN A 147 -3.11 1.72 8.93
CA ASN A 147 -4.17 0.68 8.84
C ASN A 147 -5.46 1.14 8.15
N GLY A 148 -5.80 2.43 8.20
CA GLY A 148 -6.99 2.98 7.56
C GLY A 148 -6.93 3.09 6.04
N TRP A 149 -5.79 2.79 5.41
CA TRP A 149 -5.57 3.04 3.99
C TRP A 149 -6.60 2.38 3.06
N VAL A 150 -7.05 1.17 3.41
CA VAL A 150 -8.00 0.38 2.62
C VAL A 150 -9.39 1.00 2.57
N CYS A 151 -9.70 1.91 3.50
CA CYS A 151 -10.96 2.64 3.54
C CYS A 151 -10.93 3.93 2.71
N GLY A 152 -9.75 4.31 2.22
CA GLY A 152 -9.50 5.59 1.58
C GLY A 152 -9.63 5.60 0.06
N LEU A 153 -9.29 6.74 -0.52
CA LEU A 153 -9.28 6.99 -1.97
C LEU A 153 -8.34 6.04 -2.72
N SER A 154 -7.26 5.60 -2.09
CA SER A 154 -6.31 4.63 -2.67
C SER A 154 -6.63 3.18 -2.35
N SER A 155 -7.83 2.88 -1.86
CA SER A 155 -8.28 1.52 -1.58
C SER A 155 -8.10 0.66 -2.82
N SER A 156 -7.18 -0.31 -2.72
CA SER A 156 -6.81 -1.12 -3.86
C SER A 156 -8.03 -1.88 -4.41
N ILE A 157 -8.86 -2.45 -3.54
CA ILE A 157 -10.01 -3.22 -4.00
C ILE A 157 -11.12 -2.31 -4.53
N ALA A 158 -11.42 -1.19 -3.87
CA ALA A 158 -12.45 -0.28 -4.38
C ALA A 158 -12.09 0.31 -5.75
N LEU A 159 -10.83 0.70 -5.95
CA LEU A 159 -10.34 1.21 -7.24
C LEU A 159 -10.30 0.12 -8.32
N LEU A 160 -9.92 -1.11 -7.94
CA LEU A 160 -9.94 -2.27 -8.84
C LEU A 160 -11.38 -2.55 -9.34
N LEU A 161 -12.33 -2.61 -8.41
CA LEU A 161 -13.73 -2.91 -8.73
C LEU A 161 -14.36 -1.83 -9.64
N ASN A 162 -13.90 -0.58 -9.54
CA ASN A 162 -14.32 0.51 -10.42
C ASN A 162 -13.47 0.61 -11.72
N THR A 163 -12.51 -0.29 -11.94
CA THR A 163 -11.71 -0.32 -13.16
C THR A 163 -12.38 -1.21 -14.21
N GLU A 164 -12.59 -0.68 -15.41
CA GLU A 164 -13.14 -1.44 -16.54
C GLU A 164 -12.24 -2.63 -16.90
N ASN A 165 -12.86 -3.75 -17.30
CA ASN A 165 -12.16 -4.98 -17.66
C ASN A 165 -11.18 -5.47 -16.58
N ASN A 166 -11.46 -5.24 -15.30
CA ASN A 166 -10.68 -5.81 -14.22
C ASN A 166 -10.77 -7.35 -14.22
N PHE A 167 -9.84 -8.02 -13.53
CA PHE A 167 -9.73 -9.48 -13.59
C PHE A 167 -11.02 -10.20 -13.17
N LEU A 168 -11.80 -9.68 -12.23
CA LEU A 168 -13.05 -10.31 -11.81
C LEU A 168 -14.11 -10.29 -12.93
N ILE A 169 -14.11 -9.24 -13.75
CA ILE A 169 -14.99 -9.14 -14.91
C ILE A 169 -14.49 -10.08 -16.03
N GLN A 170 -13.18 -10.09 -16.29
CA GLN A 170 -12.58 -10.97 -17.31
C GLN A 170 -12.81 -12.45 -17.02
N GLU A 171 -12.78 -12.82 -15.75
CA GLU A 171 -13.04 -14.18 -15.26
C GLU A 171 -14.54 -14.49 -15.08
N GLY A 172 -15.45 -13.56 -15.41
CA GLY A 172 -16.90 -13.78 -15.35
C GLY A 172 -17.49 -13.82 -13.94
N ILE A 173 -16.74 -13.41 -12.92
CA ILE A 173 -17.21 -13.34 -11.52
C ILE A 173 -18.11 -12.11 -11.31
N LEU A 174 -17.81 -11.00 -11.99
CA LEU A 174 -18.62 -9.78 -11.97
C LEU A 174 -19.10 -9.42 -13.37
N ASN A 175 -20.37 -9.00 -13.47
CA ASN A 175 -20.97 -8.57 -14.74
C ASN A 175 -20.65 -7.11 -15.10
N ALA A 176 -20.32 -6.28 -14.11
CA ALA A 176 -20.07 -4.85 -14.27
C ALA A 176 -19.13 -4.33 -13.19
N THR A 177 -18.64 -3.10 -13.37
CA THR A 177 -17.85 -2.39 -12.36
C THR A 177 -18.72 -2.00 -11.16
N ILE A 178 -18.08 -1.89 -9.99
CA ILE A 178 -18.71 -1.37 -8.77
C ILE A 178 -18.10 0.00 -8.47
N SER A 179 -18.93 1.04 -8.45
CA SER A 179 -18.48 2.42 -8.24
C SER A 179 -17.76 2.63 -6.91
N THR A 180 -16.74 3.49 -6.90
CA THR A 180 -16.09 3.95 -5.66
C THR A 180 -17.05 4.66 -4.72
N SER A 181 -18.08 5.34 -5.24
CA SER A 181 -19.08 6.00 -4.41
C SER A 181 -19.91 4.99 -3.60
N TYR A 182 -20.19 3.82 -4.17
CA TYR A 182 -20.90 2.74 -3.49
C TYR A 182 -20.01 2.05 -2.45
N SER A 183 -18.78 1.70 -2.84
CA SER A 183 -17.85 0.97 -1.97
C SER A 183 -17.26 1.84 -0.85
N LEU A 184 -16.65 2.99 -1.19
CA LEU A 184 -16.04 3.89 -0.21
C LEU A 184 -17.09 4.70 0.57
N GLY A 185 -18.25 4.95 -0.03
CA GLY A 185 -19.37 5.65 0.61
C GLY A 185 -20.22 4.76 1.53
N ALA A 186 -19.95 3.46 1.60
CA ALA A 186 -20.71 2.54 2.44
C ALA A 186 -20.60 2.92 3.92
N THR A 187 -21.72 2.78 4.66
CA THR A 187 -21.79 3.10 6.10
C THR A 187 -20.74 2.33 6.91
N LEU A 188 -20.48 1.07 6.56
CA LEU A 188 -19.45 0.26 7.20
C LEU A 188 -18.05 0.84 6.97
N ASN A 189 -17.76 1.32 5.76
CA ASN A 189 -16.47 1.95 5.46
C ASN A 189 -16.28 3.24 6.27
N ILE A 190 -17.32 4.08 6.36
CA ILE A 190 -17.29 5.30 7.17
C ILE A 190 -17.07 4.97 8.66
N ALA A 191 -17.72 3.93 9.18
CA ALA A 191 -17.52 3.48 10.55
C ALA A 191 -16.06 3.04 10.80
N MET A 192 -15.44 2.34 9.85
CA MET A 192 -14.03 1.96 9.92
C MET A 192 -13.10 3.18 9.84
N ILE A 193 -13.41 4.19 9.02
CA ILE A 193 -12.67 5.46 9.00
C ILE A 193 -12.72 6.13 10.38
N ILE A 194 -13.89 6.21 11.01
CA ILE A 194 -14.04 6.77 12.35
C ILE A 194 -13.20 5.98 13.37
N LEU A 195 -13.22 4.65 13.30
CA LEU A 195 -12.38 3.79 14.14
C LEU A 195 -10.89 4.15 13.98
N PHE A 196 -10.39 4.22 12.74
CA PHE A 196 -8.97 4.48 12.50
C PHE A 196 -8.54 5.92 12.77
N VAL A 197 -9.40 6.92 12.52
CA VAL A 197 -9.04 8.34 12.66
C VAL A 197 -9.30 8.85 14.07
N VAL A 198 -10.30 8.33 14.79
CA VAL A 198 -10.70 8.82 16.12
C VAL A 198 -10.28 7.87 17.24
N VAL A 199 -10.53 6.56 17.09
CA VAL A 199 -10.25 5.59 18.17
C VAL A 199 -8.76 5.26 18.25
N SER A 200 -8.07 5.11 17.10
CA SER A 200 -6.64 4.80 17.09
C SER A 200 -5.77 5.83 17.84
N PRO A 201 -5.92 7.16 17.66
CA PRO A 201 -5.15 8.13 18.45
C PRO A 201 -5.40 8.02 19.96
N ILE A 202 -6.63 7.76 20.38
CA ILE A 202 -6.98 7.57 21.80
C ILE A 202 -6.28 6.32 22.34
N LEU A 203 -6.33 5.22 21.60
CA LEU A 203 -5.65 3.98 21.99
C LEU A 203 -4.13 4.18 22.11
N ILE A 204 -3.52 4.84 21.13
CA ILE A 204 -2.09 5.17 21.16
C ILE A 204 -1.75 6.03 22.37
N TRP A 205 -2.56 7.04 22.68
CA TRP A 205 -2.37 7.89 23.85
C TRP A 205 -2.36 7.10 25.17
N LEU A 206 -3.26 6.14 25.31
CA LEU A 206 -3.34 5.26 26.49
C LEU A 206 -2.15 4.30 26.59
N LEU A 207 -1.52 3.96 25.46
CA LEU A 207 -0.41 3.00 25.37
C LEU A 207 0.99 3.66 25.40
N ILE A 208 1.07 4.98 25.55
CA ILE A 208 2.36 5.69 25.59
C ILE A 208 3.26 5.07 26.69
N PRO A 209 4.45 4.58 26.34
CA PRO A 209 5.39 4.02 27.32
C PRO A 209 5.79 5.06 28.37
N LYS A 210 5.88 4.63 29.63
CA LYS A 210 6.28 5.48 30.75
C LYS A 210 7.79 5.72 30.85
N SER A 211 8.60 4.88 30.20
CA SER A 211 10.06 5.01 30.17
C SER A 211 10.55 5.08 28.72
N HIS A 212 11.61 5.85 28.51
CA HIS A 212 12.31 6.03 27.23
C HIS A 212 13.81 5.73 27.34
N GLU A 213 14.27 5.23 28.49
CA GLU A 213 15.68 4.99 28.79
C GLU A 213 16.30 3.94 27.85
N GLY A 214 17.37 4.31 27.13
CA GLY A 214 18.04 3.44 26.16
C GLY A 214 17.16 3.09 24.95
N LYS A 215 16.12 3.88 24.67
CA LYS A 215 15.14 3.66 23.59
C LYS A 215 14.94 4.90 22.74
N GLU A 216 15.74 5.95 22.92
CA GLU A 216 15.74 7.08 21.99
C GLU A 216 16.43 6.68 20.69
N LEU A 217 16.14 7.41 19.60
CA LEU A 217 16.76 7.13 18.30
C LEU A 217 18.29 7.12 18.39
N LYS A 218 18.87 8.04 19.14
CA LYS A 218 20.32 8.15 19.33
C LYS A 218 20.93 6.94 20.06
N ASP A 219 20.16 6.30 20.93
CA ASP A 219 20.61 5.10 21.66
C ASP A 219 20.62 3.86 20.77
N LEU A 220 19.79 3.86 19.72
CA LEU A 220 19.58 2.72 18.81
C LEU A 220 20.35 2.86 17.48
N GLN A 221 20.91 4.03 17.19
CA GLN A 221 21.68 4.27 15.98
C GLN A 221 23.04 3.53 16.05
N THR A 222 23.23 2.58 15.13
CA THR A 222 24.48 1.81 15.01
C THR A 222 25.48 2.42 14.01
N SER A 223 25.05 3.38 13.19
CA SER A 223 25.91 4.16 12.30
C SER A 223 25.41 5.60 12.22
N LEU A 224 26.36 6.54 12.26
CA LEU A 224 26.15 7.91 11.80
C LEU A 224 26.44 7.92 10.29
N ASP A 225 25.62 8.65 9.55
CA ASP A 225 25.74 8.98 8.12
C ASP A 225 25.20 7.97 7.11
N ASP A 226 24.15 8.41 6.39
CA ASP A 226 24.36 9.03 5.09
C ASP A 226 23.66 10.40 5.13
N GLU A 227 24.38 11.49 4.81
CA GLU A 227 23.69 12.71 4.39
C GLU A 227 22.90 12.35 3.12
N GLU A 228 21.58 12.15 3.26
CA GLU A 228 20.72 11.92 2.10
C GLU A 228 20.78 13.14 1.18
N THR A 229 21.61 13.04 0.14
CA THR A 229 21.68 14.02 -0.93
C THR A 229 20.28 14.25 -1.47
N SER A 230 19.88 15.51 -1.58
CA SER A 230 18.57 15.82 -2.12
C SER A 230 18.49 15.42 -3.60
N VAL A 231 17.29 15.08 -4.08
CA VAL A 231 17.04 14.83 -5.51
C VAL A 231 17.53 15.98 -6.38
N LYS A 232 17.46 17.22 -5.87
CA LYS A 232 17.96 18.41 -6.56
C LYS A 232 19.49 18.43 -6.67
N GLU A 233 20.20 18.09 -5.60
CA GLU A 233 21.67 18.05 -5.58
C GLU A 233 22.19 16.92 -6.46
N GLU A 234 21.57 15.74 -6.39
CA GLU A 234 21.90 14.62 -7.29
C GLU A 234 21.68 15.04 -8.75
N ALA A 235 20.56 15.68 -9.08
CA ALA A 235 20.30 16.19 -10.43
C ALA A 235 21.38 17.19 -10.91
N LEU A 236 21.89 18.04 -10.01
CA LEU A 236 22.95 19.00 -10.33
C LEU A 236 24.30 18.32 -10.55
N SER A 237 24.57 17.19 -9.88
CA SER A 237 25.81 16.41 -10.09
C SER A 237 25.91 15.76 -11.46
N TYR A 238 24.77 15.53 -12.13
CA TYR A 238 24.74 15.00 -13.51
C TYR A 238 24.98 16.07 -14.58
N LYS A 239 25.11 17.34 -14.19
CA LYS A 239 25.30 18.45 -15.12
C LYS A 239 26.67 18.35 -15.79
N LEU A 240 26.70 18.43 -17.12
CA LEU A 240 27.95 18.36 -17.88
C LEU A 240 28.75 19.66 -17.75
N PRO A 241 30.10 19.62 -17.79
CA PRO A 241 30.94 20.80 -17.68
C PRO A 241 30.89 21.70 -18.93
N TYR A 242 30.21 21.27 -19.99
CA TYR A 242 30.02 21.99 -21.24
C TYR A 242 28.53 22.07 -21.62
N LYS A 243 28.19 23.00 -22.52
CA LYS A 243 26.82 23.12 -23.03
C LYS A 243 26.48 21.92 -23.91
N ALA A 244 25.54 21.09 -23.48
CA ALA A 244 25.01 19.97 -24.23
C ALA A 244 23.50 20.08 -24.37
N LEU A 245 22.95 19.73 -25.54
CA LEU A 245 21.51 19.70 -25.76
C LEU A 245 20.81 18.70 -24.81
N SER A 246 21.44 17.54 -24.56
CA SER A 246 20.95 16.54 -23.61
C SER A 246 20.78 17.11 -22.21
N ASP A 247 21.79 17.83 -21.70
CA ASP A 247 21.75 18.45 -20.38
C ASP A 247 20.70 19.57 -20.29
N ALA A 248 20.52 20.33 -21.38
CA ALA A 248 19.47 21.34 -21.48
C ALA A 248 18.06 20.71 -21.42
N LEU A 249 17.83 19.59 -22.12
CA LEU A 249 16.55 18.86 -22.10
C LEU A 249 16.29 18.17 -20.77
N ASN A 250 17.31 17.54 -20.17
CA ASN A 250 17.20 16.91 -18.84
C ASN A 250 16.77 17.92 -17.77
N ASN A 251 17.18 19.19 -17.92
CA ASN A 251 16.84 20.27 -17.00
C ASN A 251 15.74 21.21 -17.52
N ALA A 252 15.10 20.89 -18.66
CA ALA A 252 14.05 21.69 -19.26
C ALA A 252 12.76 21.61 -18.45
N GLY A 253 12.65 22.46 -17.42
CA GLY A 253 11.46 22.49 -16.57
C GLY A 253 10.18 22.81 -17.35
N TRP A 254 10.27 23.63 -18.41
CA TRP A 254 9.13 23.94 -19.26
C TRP A 254 8.56 22.69 -19.97
N LEU A 255 9.41 21.72 -20.35
CA LEU A 255 8.99 20.50 -21.03
C LEU A 255 8.14 19.63 -20.09
N GLN A 256 8.65 19.39 -18.89
CA GLN A 256 7.93 18.63 -17.87
C GLN A 256 6.66 19.35 -17.44
N LEU A 257 6.73 20.66 -17.16
CA LEU A 257 5.57 21.43 -16.72
C LEU A 257 4.49 21.53 -17.79
N TYR A 258 4.86 21.63 -19.07
CA TYR A 258 3.91 21.61 -20.18
C TYR A 258 3.11 20.30 -20.19
N VAL A 259 3.79 19.14 -20.12
CA VAL A 259 3.13 17.83 -20.05
C VAL A 259 2.28 17.69 -18.78
N ALA A 260 2.77 18.19 -17.64
CA ALA A 260 2.02 18.18 -16.38
C ALA A 260 0.74 19.04 -16.47
N ILE A 261 0.80 20.20 -17.14
CA ILE A 261 -0.38 21.05 -17.39
C ILE A 261 -1.40 20.33 -18.27
N LEU A 262 -0.98 19.66 -19.34
CA LEU A 262 -1.89 18.86 -20.17
C LEU A 262 -2.55 17.75 -19.35
N GLY A 263 -1.79 17.06 -18.49
CA GLY A 263 -2.34 16.06 -17.59
C GLY A 263 -3.33 16.66 -16.58
N LEU A 264 -3.04 17.83 -16.02
CA LEU A 264 -3.95 18.54 -15.14
C LEU A 264 -5.25 18.94 -15.85
N ILE A 265 -5.18 19.42 -17.08
CA ILE A 265 -6.37 19.74 -17.90
C ILE A 265 -7.23 18.50 -18.08
N TYR A 266 -6.64 17.35 -18.39
CA TYR A 266 -7.37 16.09 -18.51
C TYR A 266 -8.04 15.67 -17.20
N ILE A 267 -7.33 15.76 -16.06
CA ILE A 267 -7.88 15.45 -14.73
C ILE A 267 -9.09 16.35 -14.43
N ILE A 268 -8.99 17.65 -14.70
CA ILE A 268 -10.08 18.61 -14.52
C ILE A 268 -11.26 18.26 -15.43
N HIS A 269 -11.01 17.98 -16.71
CA HIS A 269 -12.04 17.61 -17.67
C HIS A 269 -12.77 16.33 -17.25
N LEU A 270 -12.04 15.31 -16.78
CA LEU A 270 -12.61 14.06 -16.30
C LEU A 270 -13.57 14.31 -15.13
N PHE A 271 -13.11 15.02 -14.09
CA PHE A 271 -13.97 15.28 -12.93
C PHE A 271 -15.13 16.23 -13.24
N ALA A 272 -14.97 17.14 -14.20
CA ALA A 272 -16.06 18.00 -14.65
C ALA A 272 -17.15 17.25 -15.44
N THR A 273 -16.79 16.18 -16.16
CA THR A 273 -17.71 15.42 -17.01
C THR A 273 -18.31 14.19 -16.32
N LYS A 274 -17.52 13.48 -15.51
CA LYS A 274 -17.91 12.22 -14.87
C LYS A 274 -18.17 12.36 -13.36
N GLY A 275 -17.95 13.53 -12.77
CA GLY A 275 -17.96 13.70 -11.31
C GLY A 275 -16.75 13.04 -10.65
N PHE A 276 -16.76 12.86 -9.33
CA PHE A 276 -15.65 12.26 -8.55
C PHE A 276 -15.58 10.73 -8.73
N ASP A 277 -15.22 10.30 -9.93
CA ASP A 277 -15.12 8.89 -10.33
C ASP A 277 -13.64 8.46 -10.39
N LEU A 278 -13.17 7.85 -9.30
CA LEU A 278 -11.79 7.39 -9.18
C LEU A 278 -11.67 5.93 -9.58
N ASN A 279 -10.67 5.62 -10.38
CA ASN A 279 -10.17 4.26 -10.58
C ASN A 279 -8.64 4.26 -10.44
N PHE A 280 -8.03 3.09 -10.55
CA PHE A 280 -6.58 2.97 -10.37
C PHE A 280 -5.77 3.84 -11.32
N ASN A 281 -6.14 3.81 -12.60
CA ASN A 281 -5.38 4.50 -13.64
C ASN A 281 -5.41 6.02 -13.41
N ILE A 282 -6.57 6.57 -13.06
CA ILE A 282 -6.73 7.99 -12.76
C ILE A 282 -5.98 8.37 -11.48
N MET A 283 -6.02 7.55 -10.44
CA MET A 283 -5.26 7.79 -9.21
C MET A 283 -3.75 7.84 -9.48
N ILE A 284 -3.22 6.86 -10.21
CA ILE A 284 -1.81 6.82 -10.62
C ILE A 284 -1.46 8.02 -11.47
N PHE A 285 -2.32 8.39 -12.42
CA PHE A 285 -2.13 9.54 -13.30
C PHE A 285 -2.06 10.86 -12.53
N ILE A 286 -2.94 11.05 -11.53
CA ILE A 286 -2.89 12.19 -10.61
C ILE A 286 -1.53 12.24 -9.92
N PHE A 287 -1.02 11.11 -9.40
CA PHE A 287 0.27 11.11 -8.71
C PHE A 287 1.45 11.38 -9.65
N PHE A 288 1.39 10.91 -10.89
CA PHE A 288 2.35 11.29 -11.92
C PHE A 288 2.37 12.80 -12.15
N VAL A 289 1.20 13.40 -12.39
CA VAL A 289 1.06 14.84 -12.65
C VAL A 289 1.55 15.66 -11.45
N VAL A 290 1.13 15.29 -10.23
CA VAL A 290 1.58 15.94 -8.99
C VAL A 290 3.09 15.79 -8.80
N GLY A 291 3.63 14.59 -9.00
CA GLY A 291 5.07 14.33 -8.93
C GLY A 291 5.87 15.19 -9.91
N MET A 292 5.39 15.33 -11.15
CA MET A 292 6.01 16.20 -12.15
C MET A 292 6.01 17.67 -11.73
N PHE A 293 4.92 18.19 -11.17
CA PHE A 293 4.90 19.56 -10.63
C PHE A 293 5.86 19.73 -9.45
N LEU A 294 5.93 18.75 -8.54
CA LEU A 294 6.77 18.86 -7.34
C LEU A 294 8.27 18.81 -7.65
N HIS A 295 8.67 18.04 -8.67
CA HIS A 295 10.09 17.87 -9.05
C HIS A 295 10.56 18.86 -10.11
N MET A 296 9.64 19.52 -10.83
CA MET A 296 9.86 20.60 -11.81
C MET A 296 10.63 20.25 -13.08
N THR A 297 11.73 19.46 -13.01
CA THR A 297 12.55 19.10 -14.19
C THR A 297 12.56 17.59 -14.45
N PRO A 298 12.71 17.17 -15.73
CA PRO A 298 12.79 15.75 -16.09
C PRO A 298 13.84 14.98 -15.29
N MET A 299 15.02 15.54 -15.11
CA MET A 299 16.11 14.89 -14.38
C MET A 299 15.77 14.64 -12.92
N ARG A 300 15.17 15.63 -12.25
CA ARG A 300 14.78 15.48 -10.83
C ARG A 300 13.69 14.42 -10.69
N TYR A 301 12.69 14.44 -11.55
CA TYR A 301 11.61 13.45 -11.48
C TYR A 301 12.12 12.03 -11.80
N SER A 302 13.01 11.89 -12.79
CA SER A 302 13.65 10.61 -13.13
C SER A 302 14.47 10.04 -11.98
N ILE A 303 15.28 10.86 -11.30
CA ILE A 303 16.03 10.45 -10.10
C ILE A 303 15.07 10.02 -8.99
N ALA A 304 14.01 10.79 -8.74
CA ALA A 304 13.01 10.43 -7.73
C ALA A 304 12.37 9.07 -8.04
N MET A 305 12.02 8.81 -9.30
CA MET A 305 11.46 7.53 -9.77
C MET A 305 12.47 6.39 -9.59
N LYS A 306 13.75 6.60 -9.91
CA LYS A 306 14.81 5.60 -9.69
C LYS A 306 14.93 5.23 -8.21
N ARG A 307 15.01 6.22 -7.31
CA ARG A 307 15.07 6.01 -5.85
C ARG A 307 13.81 5.32 -5.32
N ALA A 308 12.64 5.66 -5.85
CA ALA A 308 11.39 5.02 -5.48
C ALA A 308 11.32 3.56 -5.93
N SER A 309 11.84 3.27 -7.12
CA SER A 309 11.76 1.94 -7.75
C SER A 309 12.64 0.90 -7.05
N SER A 310 13.73 1.29 -6.40
CA SER A 310 14.57 0.34 -5.65
C SER A 310 13.83 -0.32 -4.47
N ASN A 311 12.73 0.29 -4.02
CA ASN A 311 11.95 -0.16 -2.86
C ASN A 311 10.77 -1.10 -3.22
N ILE A 312 10.57 -1.43 -4.52
CA ILE A 312 9.37 -2.16 -4.98
C ILE A 312 9.60 -3.64 -5.30
N SER A 313 10.83 -4.13 -5.15
CA SER A 313 11.23 -5.48 -5.61
C SER A 313 10.31 -6.58 -5.10
N GLY A 314 9.93 -6.56 -3.81
CA GLY A 314 9.05 -7.56 -3.21
C GLY A 314 7.68 -7.69 -3.89
N VAL A 315 7.09 -6.56 -4.30
CA VAL A 315 5.79 -6.54 -4.99
C VAL A 315 5.94 -7.09 -6.41
N LEU A 316 7.00 -6.68 -7.11
CA LEU A 316 7.19 -6.94 -8.53
C LEU A 316 7.16 -8.43 -8.89
N PHE A 317 7.83 -9.28 -8.11
CA PHE A 317 7.92 -10.71 -8.43
C PHE A 317 6.91 -11.58 -7.67
N GLN A 318 6.22 -11.08 -6.64
CA GLN A 318 5.26 -11.89 -5.85
C GLN A 318 3.86 -11.95 -6.47
N TYR A 319 3.39 -10.87 -7.09
CA TYR A 319 2.05 -10.81 -7.69
C TYR A 319 1.75 -11.95 -8.68
N PRO A 320 2.67 -12.34 -9.58
CA PRO A 320 2.46 -13.48 -10.46
C PRO A 320 2.22 -14.80 -9.73
N PHE A 321 2.84 -15.03 -8.56
CA PHE A 321 2.60 -16.24 -7.77
C PHE A 321 1.19 -16.25 -7.16
N TYR A 322 0.71 -15.11 -6.65
CA TYR A 322 -0.67 -15.01 -6.15
C TYR A 322 -1.69 -15.22 -7.28
N ALA A 323 -1.40 -14.68 -8.48
CA ALA A 323 -2.20 -14.90 -9.67
C ALA A 323 -2.24 -16.39 -10.08
N GLY A 324 -1.08 -17.08 -10.01
CA GLY A 324 -1.01 -18.52 -10.25
C GLY A 324 -1.81 -19.32 -9.22
N ILE A 325 -1.78 -18.93 -7.94
CA ILE A 325 -2.61 -19.56 -6.88
C ILE A 325 -4.10 -19.42 -7.19
N MET A 326 -4.54 -18.22 -7.57
CA MET A 326 -5.91 -17.98 -8.03
C MET A 326 -6.25 -18.87 -9.24
N GLY A 327 -5.37 -18.95 -10.23
CA GLY A 327 -5.55 -19.82 -11.40
C GLY A 327 -5.71 -21.29 -11.05
N MET A 328 -4.93 -21.82 -10.09
CA MET A 328 -5.14 -23.18 -9.57
C MET A 328 -6.51 -23.35 -8.94
N MET A 329 -6.95 -22.40 -8.12
CA MET A 329 -8.24 -22.47 -7.43
C MET A 329 -9.42 -22.47 -8.39
N MET A 330 -9.32 -21.68 -9.45
CA MET A 330 -10.34 -21.58 -10.50
C MET A 330 -10.35 -22.83 -11.38
N ALA A 331 -9.19 -23.25 -11.89
CA ALA A 331 -9.08 -24.43 -12.75
C ALA A 331 -9.46 -25.74 -12.05
N SER A 332 -9.29 -25.81 -10.73
CA SER A 332 -9.62 -27.01 -9.94
C SER A 332 -11.04 -27.05 -9.39
N GLY A 333 -11.76 -25.93 -9.38
CA GLY A 333 -13.02 -25.79 -8.63
C GLY A 333 -12.83 -25.72 -7.10
N LEU A 334 -11.59 -25.63 -6.61
CA LEU A 334 -11.32 -25.51 -5.17
C LEU A 334 -11.90 -24.21 -4.60
N GLY A 335 -11.85 -23.11 -5.37
CA GLY A 335 -12.44 -21.83 -4.96
C GLY A 335 -13.96 -21.91 -4.75
N GLU A 336 -14.67 -22.68 -5.57
CA GLU A 336 -16.10 -22.93 -5.43
C GLU A 336 -16.41 -23.74 -4.17
N LYS A 337 -15.66 -24.81 -3.90
CA LYS A 337 -15.81 -25.60 -2.67
C LYS A 337 -15.60 -24.78 -1.40
N ILE A 338 -14.60 -23.90 -1.39
CA ILE A 338 -14.36 -22.97 -0.28
C ILE A 338 -15.55 -22.02 -0.14
N SER A 339 -16.07 -21.48 -1.24
CA SER A 339 -17.27 -20.64 -1.22
C SER A 339 -18.47 -21.38 -0.62
N THR A 340 -18.78 -22.60 -1.08
CA THR A 340 -19.88 -23.41 -0.53
C THR A 340 -19.73 -23.66 0.97
N LEU A 341 -18.51 -23.92 1.44
CA LEU A 341 -18.24 -24.08 2.87
C LEU A 341 -18.52 -22.79 3.63
N LEU A 342 -18.06 -21.65 3.13
CA LEU A 342 -18.32 -20.35 3.75
C LEU A 342 -19.81 -20.00 3.75
N VAL A 343 -20.54 -20.27 2.66
CA VAL A 343 -22.00 -20.09 2.59
C VAL A 343 -22.71 -20.94 3.64
N SER A 344 -22.24 -22.18 3.88
CA SER A 344 -22.88 -23.08 4.85
C SER A 344 -22.85 -22.57 6.29
N ILE A 345 -21.95 -21.64 6.61
CA ILE A 345 -21.80 -21.04 7.94
C ILE A 345 -22.25 -19.57 7.98
N ALA A 346 -22.58 -18.96 6.84
CA ALA A 346 -22.87 -17.54 6.72
C ALA A 346 -24.37 -17.27 6.49
N THR A 347 -24.87 -16.26 7.20
CA THR A 347 -26.17 -15.60 6.94
C THR A 347 -25.93 -14.21 6.34
N PRO A 348 -26.94 -13.58 5.71
CA PRO A 348 -26.82 -12.20 5.22
C PRO A 348 -26.35 -11.20 6.28
N GLU A 349 -26.74 -11.38 7.53
CA GLU A 349 -26.36 -10.50 8.65
C GLU A 349 -24.93 -10.76 9.15
N SER A 350 -24.44 -11.99 9.03
CA SER A 350 -23.10 -12.39 9.48
C SER A 350 -22.04 -12.31 8.38
N TYR A 351 -22.46 -12.14 7.12
CA TYR A 351 -21.59 -12.13 5.94
C TYR A 351 -20.42 -11.15 6.07
N ALA A 352 -20.68 -9.90 6.48
CA ALA A 352 -19.63 -8.89 6.63
C ALA A 352 -18.60 -9.28 7.70
N PHE A 353 -19.06 -9.86 8.81
CA PHE A 353 -18.18 -10.32 9.89
C PHE A 353 -17.35 -11.54 9.48
N ILE A 354 -17.97 -12.53 8.84
CA ILE A 354 -17.28 -13.72 8.34
C ILE A 354 -16.26 -13.33 7.28
N SER A 355 -16.60 -12.42 6.36
CA SER A 355 -15.67 -11.90 5.36
C SER A 355 -14.47 -11.21 6.02
N TYR A 356 -14.72 -10.38 7.05
CA TYR A 356 -13.67 -9.70 7.79
C TYR A 356 -12.72 -10.67 8.53
N VAL A 357 -13.27 -11.66 9.24
CA VAL A 357 -12.47 -12.67 9.95
C VAL A 357 -11.71 -13.56 8.97
N THR A 358 -12.34 -13.97 7.87
CA THR A 358 -11.72 -14.79 6.82
C THR A 358 -10.54 -14.06 6.20
N GLY A 359 -10.72 -12.78 5.82
CA GLY A 359 -9.63 -11.95 5.34
C GLY A 359 -8.52 -11.79 6.38
N GLY A 360 -8.87 -11.49 7.63
CA GLY A 360 -7.90 -11.36 8.72
C GLY A 360 -7.05 -12.61 8.96
N VAL A 361 -7.63 -13.81 8.85
CA VAL A 361 -6.89 -15.09 8.96
C VAL A 361 -6.00 -15.30 7.74
N ILE A 362 -6.50 -15.05 6.54
CA ILE A 362 -5.77 -15.32 5.30
C ILE A 362 -4.66 -14.29 5.07
N ASN A 363 -4.81 -13.07 5.57
CA ASN A 363 -3.79 -12.02 5.51
C ASN A 363 -2.48 -12.42 6.22
N PHE A 364 -2.54 -13.31 7.23
CA PHE A 364 -1.32 -13.90 7.83
C PHE A 364 -0.52 -14.74 6.83
N ALA A 365 -1.18 -15.36 5.85
CA ALA A 365 -0.56 -16.16 4.80
C ALA A 365 -0.24 -15.34 3.55
N ILE A 366 -1.08 -14.35 3.20
CA ILE A 366 -0.92 -13.48 2.03
C ILE A 366 -0.86 -12.01 2.51
N PRO A 367 0.33 -11.46 2.78
CA PRO A 367 0.49 -10.10 3.31
C PRO A 367 0.40 -9.04 2.20
N SER A 368 -0.60 -9.15 1.33
CA SER A 368 -0.85 -8.26 0.20
C SER A 368 -2.36 -8.19 -0.03
N ALA A 369 -3.00 -7.05 0.23
CA ALA A 369 -4.45 -6.93 0.08
C ALA A 369 -4.94 -7.28 -1.34
N GLY A 370 -4.20 -6.87 -2.37
CA GLY A 370 -4.52 -7.23 -3.76
C GLY A 370 -4.33 -8.71 -4.06
N GLY A 371 -3.24 -9.31 -3.56
CA GLY A 371 -2.97 -10.75 -3.75
C GLY A 371 -3.94 -11.62 -2.96
N GLU A 372 -4.26 -11.23 -1.73
CA GLU A 372 -5.26 -11.87 -0.87
C GLU A 372 -6.61 -11.85 -1.56
N PHE A 373 -7.07 -10.68 -2.01
CA PHE A 373 -8.34 -10.54 -2.68
C PHE A 373 -8.41 -11.29 -4.01
N ALA A 374 -7.30 -11.42 -4.75
CA ALA A 374 -7.28 -12.27 -5.93
C ALA A 374 -7.53 -13.75 -5.58
N VAL A 375 -7.01 -14.22 -4.45
CA VAL A 375 -7.16 -15.62 -4.02
C VAL A 375 -8.55 -15.90 -3.43
N ILE A 376 -9.10 -14.99 -2.62
CA ILE A 376 -10.32 -15.27 -1.83
C ILE A 376 -11.53 -14.44 -2.24
N GLY A 377 -11.31 -13.29 -2.88
CA GLY A 377 -12.34 -12.36 -3.32
C GLY A 377 -13.40 -13.02 -4.20
N PRO A 378 -13.05 -13.87 -5.19
CA PRO A 378 -14.02 -14.62 -5.97
C PRO A 378 -14.98 -15.43 -5.09
N SER A 379 -14.44 -16.22 -4.16
CA SER A 379 -15.25 -17.03 -3.26
C SER A 379 -16.16 -16.18 -2.37
N ILE A 380 -15.65 -15.07 -1.81
CA ILE A 380 -16.43 -14.16 -0.97
C ILE A 380 -17.57 -13.51 -1.75
N ILE A 381 -17.30 -13.01 -2.97
CA ILE A 381 -18.32 -12.38 -3.83
C ILE A 381 -19.41 -13.39 -4.21
N SER A 382 -19.03 -14.62 -4.55
CA SER A 382 -19.99 -15.67 -4.91
C SER A 382 -20.88 -16.12 -3.75
N MET A 383 -20.57 -15.79 -2.49
CA MET A 383 -21.47 -16.12 -1.36
C MET A 383 -22.78 -15.34 -1.38
N VAL A 384 -22.81 -14.18 -2.07
CA VAL A 384 -23.95 -13.26 -2.11
C VAL A 384 -24.60 -13.16 -3.49
N GLN A 385 -24.13 -13.96 -4.45
CA GLN A 385 -24.75 -14.18 -5.76
C GLN A 385 -25.62 -15.42 -5.68
#